data_AF-A0A537D6X5-F1
#
_entry.id   AF-A0A537D6X5-F1
#
_cell.length_a   1.000
_cell.length_b   1.000
_cell.length_c   1.000
_cell.angle_alpha   90.00
_cell.angle_beta   90.00
_cell.angle_gamma   90.00
#
_symmetry.space_group_name_H-M   'P 1'
#
loop_
_entity.id
_entity.type
_entity.pdbx_description
1 polymer ?
#
loop_
_entity_poly.entity_id
_entity_poly.type
_entity_poly.pdbx_seq_one_letter_code
_entity_poly.pdbx_strand_id
1 'polypeptide(L)'
;MIGNYHYGTGRRKSAVARVFIKQGSGKFTVNDKPVDEFFTRETGRMVVRQPLKLANHEMTFDIMVNVQGGGESGQAGAVRHGITR
;
A
#
# COMPACT_ATOMS: atom_id res chain seq x y z
N MET A 1 -1.59 8.15 21.82
CA MET A 1 -0.98 6.87 21.38
C MET A 1 -0.07 7.17 20.20
N ILE A 2 1.20 7.47 20.46
CA ILE A 2 2.19 7.64 19.38
C ILE A 2 2.79 6.25 19.16
N GLY A 3 2.08 5.41 18.41
CA GLY A 3 2.72 4.22 17.85
C GLY A 3 3.73 4.69 16.81
N ASN A 4 4.91 4.08 16.74
CA ASN A 4 5.89 4.35 15.69
C ASN A 4 5.33 3.87 14.34
N TYR A 5 4.48 4.68 13.73
CA TYR A 5 3.99 4.49 12.37
C TYR A 5 4.98 5.18 11.44
N HIS A 6 5.59 4.41 10.55
CA HIS A 6 6.35 4.96 9.43
C HIS A 6 5.35 5.45 8.38
N TYR A 7 5.41 6.74 8.07
CA TYR A 7 4.50 7.40 7.13
C TYR A 7 5.18 7.60 5.78
N GLY A 8 4.61 7.01 4.74
CA GLY A 8 5.01 7.19 3.35
C GLY A 8 3.91 7.85 2.54
N THR A 9 4.25 8.73 1.60
CA THR A 9 3.28 9.28 0.63
C THR A 9 3.68 8.93 -0.79
N GLY A 10 2.82 8.20 -1.49
CA GLY A 10 2.98 7.88 -2.89
C GLY A 10 2.04 8.70 -3.77
N ARG A 11 2.49 9.10 -4.95
CA ARG A 11 1.65 9.82 -5.94
C ARG A 11 1.94 9.25 -7.32
N ARG A 12 0.89 9.04 -8.12
CA ARG A 12 1.02 8.62 -9.52
C ARG A 12 -0.18 9.12 -10.32
N LYS A 13 0.09 9.83 -11.43
CA LYS A 13 -0.95 10.54 -12.20
C LYS A 13 -1.75 11.45 -11.26
N SER A 14 -3.08 11.29 -11.21
CA SER A 14 -3.99 12.00 -10.29
C SER A 14 -4.27 11.25 -8.98
N ALA A 15 -3.64 10.09 -8.75
CA ALA A 15 -3.83 9.29 -7.53
C ALA A 15 -2.80 9.66 -6.45
N VAL A 16 -3.27 9.78 -5.21
CA VAL A 16 -2.46 10.05 -4.01
C VAL A 16 -2.72 8.94 -3.00
N ALA A 17 -1.66 8.28 -2.54
CA ALA A 17 -1.68 7.24 -1.54
C ALA A 17 -0.90 7.68 -0.29
N ARG A 18 -1.53 7.58 0.87
CA ARG A 18 -0.92 7.76 2.19
C ARG A 18 -0.76 6.39 2.81
N VAL A 19 0.47 6.01 3.09
CA VAL A 19 0.85 4.69 3.58
C VAL A 19 1.31 4.83 5.03
N PHE A 20 0.77 4.00 5.89
CA PHE A 20 1.15 3.88 7.28
C PHE A 20 1.66 2.46 7.49
N ILE A 21 2.91 2.33 7.90
CA ILE A 21 3.57 1.06 8.14
C ILE A 21 3.86 0.95 9.62
N LYS A 22 3.51 -0.18 10.23
CA LYS A 22 3.91 -0.54 11.58
C LYS A 22 4.47 -1.95 11.58
N GLN A 23 5.38 -2.26 12.50
CA GLN A 23 5.77 -3.66 12.74
C GLN A 23 4.56 -4.46 13.24
N GLY A 24 4.34 -5.65 12.70
CA GLY A 24 3.12 -6.41 12.97
C GLY A 24 3.08 -7.77 12.29
N SER A 25 1.87 -8.15 11.89
CA SER A 25 1.50 -9.50 11.42
C SER A 25 1.54 -9.67 9.90
N GLY A 26 1.83 -8.62 9.13
CA GLY A 26 1.76 -8.66 7.67
C GLY A 26 0.39 -8.24 7.10
N LYS A 27 -0.47 -7.60 7.89
CA LYS A 27 -1.81 -7.22 7.45
C LYS A 27 -1.73 -6.06 6.44
N PHE A 28 -2.16 -6.30 5.20
CA PHE A 28 -2.21 -5.27 4.16
C PHE A 28 -3.67 -4.85 3.89
N THR A 29 -3.99 -3.61 4.29
CA THR A 29 -5.30 -2.98 4.05
C THR A 29 -5.20 -1.70 3.22
N VAL A 30 -6.17 -1.48 2.35
CA VAL A 30 -6.31 -0.31 1.46
C VAL A 30 -7.74 0.23 1.59
N ASN A 31 -7.91 1.48 2.02
CA ASN A 31 -9.21 2.10 2.32
C ASN A 31 -10.11 1.17 3.14
N ASP A 32 -9.59 0.68 4.27
CA ASP A 32 -10.25 -0.24 5.21
C ASP A 32 -10.66 -1.61 4.64
N LYS A 33 -10.23 -1.93 3.42
CA LYS A 33 -10.47 -3.22 2.77
C LYS A 33 -9.18 -4.02 2.57
N PRO A 34 -9.24 -5.36 2.50
CA PRO A 34 -8.09 -6.17 2.09
C PRO A 34 -7.61 -5.75 0.70
N VAL A 35 -6.29 -5.78 0.47
CA VAL A 35 -5.70 -5.44 -0.84
C VAL A 35 -6.30 -6.27 -1.98
N ASP A 36 -6.65 -7.53 -1.71
CA ASP A 36 -7.26 -8.44 -2.69
C ASP A 36 -8.72 -8.13 -3.00
N GLU A 37 -9.44 -7.50 -2.08
CA GLU A 37 -10.82 -7.05 -2.31
C GLU A 37 -10.85 -5.67 -2.99
N PHE A 38 -9.91 -4.80 -2.63
CA PHE A 38 -9.83 -3.45 -3.20
C PHE A 38 -9.35 -3.47 -4.65
N PHE A 39 -8.31 -4.25 -4.96
CA PHE A 39 -7.78 -4.38 -6.31
C PHE A 39 -8.34 -5.63 -6.99
N THR A 40 -9.44 -5.45 -7.72
CA THR A 40 -10.07 -6.52 -8.50
C THR A 40 -9.10 -7.14 -9.52
N ARG A 41 -8.27 -6.32 -10.19
CA ARG A 41 -7.31 -6.81 -11.18
C ARG A 41 -6.08 -7.40 -10.51
N GLU A 42 -5.67 -8.57 -11.00
CA GLU A 42 -4.45 -9.24 -10.57
C GLU A 42 -3.20 -8.36 -10.77
N THR A 43 -3.14 -7.61 -11.86
CA THR A 43 -2.04 -6.67 -12.13
C THR A 43 -1.92 -5.59 -11.04
N GLY A 44 -3.04 -5.11 -10.48
CA GLY A 44 -3.04 -4.18 -9.36
C GLY A 44 -2.42 -4.79 -8.11
N ARG A 45 -2.85 -6.01 -7.76
CA ARG A 45 -2.32 -6.79 -6.63
C ARG A 45 -0.83 -7.08 -6.76
N MET A 46 -0.37 -7.46 -7.95
CA MET A 46 1.05 -7.71 -8.19
C MET A 46 1.89 -6.44 -7.99
N VAL A 47 1.45 -5.30 -8.53
CA VAL A 47 2.19 -4.04 -8.47
C VAL A 47 2.37 -3.54 -7.03
N VAL A 48 1.34 -3.66 -6.19
CA VAL A 48 1.44 -3.23 -4.78
C VAL A 48 2.28 -4.15 -3.91
N ARG A 49 2.36 -5.45 -4.25
CA ARG A 49 3.18 -6.44 -3.53
C ARG A 49 4.64 -6.48 -3.95
N GLN A 50 4.98 -6.06 -5.16
CA GLN A 50 6.37 -5.98 -5.67
C GLN A 50 7.41 -5.44 -4.65
N PRO A 51 7.22 -4.27 -4.02
CA PRO A 51 8.21 -3.72 -3.10
C PRO A 51 8.36 -4.56 -1.82
N LEU A 52 7.27 -5.15 -1.32
CA LEU A 52 7.29 -5.99 -0.12
C LEU A 52 8.02 -7.31 -0.38
N LYS A 53 7.75 -7.91 -1.55
CA LYS A 53 8.43 -9.12 -2.01
C LYS A 53 9.93 -8.88 -2.22
N LEU A 54 10.31 -7.74 -2.81
CA LEU A 54 11.71 -7.37 -3.00
C LEU A 54 12.44 -7.21 -1.66
N ALA A 55 11.77 -6.64 -0.66
CA ALA A 55 12.33 -6.44 0.66
C ALA A 55 12.25 -7.68 1.57
N ASN A 56 11.67 -8.80 1.11
CA ASN A 56 11.38 -10.00 1.92
C ASN A 56 10.65 -9.70 3.24
N HIS A 57 9.79 -8.68 3.23
CA HIS A 57 9.12 -8.15 4.41
C HIS A 57 7.58 -8.31 4.36
N GLU A 58 7.09 -9.23 3.53
CA GLU A 58 5.65 -9.44 3.29
C GLU A 58 4.85 -9.76 4.56
N MET A 59 5.47 -10.40 5.57
CA MET A 59 4.80 -10.81 6.81
C MET A 59 5.27 -10.07 8.07
N THR A 60 6.16 -9.08 7.93
CA THR A 60 6.81 -8.42 9.08
C THR A 60 6.13 -7.12 9.48
N PHE A 61 5.40 -6.49 8.57
CA PHE A 61 4.80 -5.17 8.77
C PHE A 61 3.31 -5.18 8.44
N ASP A 62 2.51 -4.60 9.32
CA ASP A 62 1.14 -4.23 8.97
C ASP A 62 1.15 -2.92 8.21
N ILE A 63 0.47 -2.91 7.07
CA ILE A 63 0.43 -1.80 6.13
C ILE A 63 -1.02 -1.36 5.98
N MET A 64 -1.24 -0.08 6.29
CA MET A 64 -2.53 0.58 6.10
C MET A 64 -2.36 1.69 5.09
N VAL A 65 -3.16 1.66 4.04
CA VAL A 65 -3.06 2.61 2.94
C VAL A 65 -4.37 3.31 2.72
N ASN A 66 -4.35 4.64 2.70
CA ASN A 66 -5.47 5.45 2.26
C ASN A 66 -5.14 6.04 0.89
N VAL A 67 -5.88 5.64 -0.13
CA VAL A 67 -5.67 6.07 -1.51
C VAL A 67 -6.90 6.75 -2.07
N GLN A 68 -6.68 7.88 -2.75
CA GLN A 68 -7.75 8.68 -3.35
C GLN A 68 -7.33 9.23 -4.71
N GLY A 69 -8.32 9.46 -5.58
CA GLY A 69 -8.13 10.00 -6.92
C GLY A 69 -7.65 8.96 -7.95
N GLY A 70 -7.69 9.35 -9.22
CA GLY A 70 -7.33 8.50 -10.36
C GLY A 70 -8.23 7.28 -10.53
N GLY A 71 -7.70 6.23 -11.17
CA GLY A 71 -8.34 4.92 -11.29
C GLY A 71 -7.43 3.81 -10.79
N GLU A 72 -7.90 2.56 -10.82
CA GLU A 72 -7.28 1.39 -10.18
C GLU A 72 -5.76 1.26 -10.45
N SER A 73 -5.33 1.36 -11.72
CA SER A 73 -3.91 1.27 -12.09
C SER A 73 -3.06 2.45 -11.59
N GLY A 74 -3.65 3.65 -11.55
CA GLY A 74 -3.01 4.83 -10.98
C GLY A 74 -2.82 4.68 -9.48
N GLN A 75 -3.87 4.22 -8.80
CA GLN A 75 -3.88 3.96 -7.36
C GLN A 75 -2.86 2.88 -6.98
N ALA A 76 -2.85 1.72 -7.65
CA ALA A 76 -1.88 0.66 -7.40
C ALA A 76 -0.43 1.16 -7.50
N GLY A 77 -0.12 1.97 -8.52
CA GLY A 77 1.21 2.54 -8.65
C GLY A 77 1.53 3.61 -7.61
N ALA A 78 0.54 4.41 -7.18
CA ALA A 78 0.72 5.35 -6.08
C ALA A 78 0.99 4.61 -4.76
N VAL A 79 0.24 3.56 -4.44
CA VAL A 79 0.47 2.70 -3.27
C VAL A 79 1.87 2.13 -3.28
N ARG A 80 2.31 1.55 -4.41
CA ARG A 80 3.68 1.03 -4.58
C ARG A 80 4.73 2.07 -4.22
N HIS A 81 4.61 3.29 -4.76
CA HIS A 81 5.56 4.38 -4.47
C HIS A 81 5.51 4.83 -3.01
N GLY A 82 4.35 4.74 -2.35
CA GLY A 82 4.20 5.08 -0.94
C GLY A 82 4.86 4.06 -0.02
N ILE A 83 4.85 2.77 -0.39
CA ILE A 83 5.50 1.69 0.38
C ILE A 83 7.03 1.79 0.32
N THR A 84 7.59 2.29 -0.78
CA THR A 84 9.05 2.41 -0.97
C THR A 84 9.68 3.65 -0.31
N ARG A 85 8.89 4.59 0.20
CA ARG A 85 9.39 5.80 0.88
C ARG A 85 9.47 5.58 2.38
#